data_AF-A0A2D8KG04-F1
#
_entry.id   AF-A0A2D8KG04-F1
#
_cell.length_a   1.000
_cell.length_b   1.000
_cell.length_c   1.000
_cell.angle_alpha   90.00
_cell.angle_beta   90.00
_cell.angle_gamma   90.00
#
_symmetry.space_group_name_H-M   'P 1'
#
loop_
_entity.id
_entity.type
_entity.pdbx_description
1 polymer ?
#
loop_
_entity_poly.entity_id
_entity_poly.type
_entity_poly.pdbx_seq_one_letter_code
_entity_poly.pdbx_strand_id
1 'polypeptide(L)' 'KFLDNRGVGMHHVCFEVDDIKSAINELKENNIIVLNDEPTIGAEGYKIVFIHPKSTGGVLVELAEKP' A
#
# COMPACT_ATOMS: atom_id res chain seq x y z
N LYS A 1 -1.99 -4.51 -17.22
CA LYS A 1 -1.41 -5.74 -16.62
C LYS A 1 -2.33 -6.44 -15.62
N PHE A 2 -2.91 -5.79 -14.59
CA PHE A 2 -3.84 -6.50 -13.69
C PHE A 2 -5.06 -7.07 -14.44
N LEU A 3 -5.78 -6.21 -15.18
CA LEU A 3 -6.97 -6.62 -15.95
C LEU A 3 -6.67 -7.74 -16.95
N ASP A 4 -5.52 -7.67 -17.64
CA ASP A 4 -5.11 -8.68 -18.62
C ASP A 4 -4.84 -10.05 -17.97
N ASN A 5 -4.34 -10.06 -16.73
CA ASN A 5 -3.92 -11.28 -16.04
C ASN A 5 -4.98 -11.87 -15.10
N ARG A 6 -5.87 -11.03 -14.57
CA ARG A 6 -6.82 -11.37 -13.48
C ARG A 6 -8.29 -11.12 -13.87
N GLY A 7 -8.55 -10.45 -14.98
CA GLY A 7 -9.88 -9.99 -15.37
C GLY A 7 -10.34 -8.77 -14.55
N VAL A 8 -11.60 -8.38 -14.75
CA VAL A 8 -12.25 -7.31 -13.98
C VAL A 8 -12.54 -7.78 -12.55
N GLY A 9 -12.40 -6.88 -11.58
CA GLY A 9 -12.67 -7.18 -10.17
C GLY A 9 -12.00 -6.19 -9.21
N MET A 10 -12.02 -6.53 -7.92
CA MET A 10 -11.32 -5.78 -6.87
C MET A 10 -9.80 -5.83 -7.10
N HIS A 11 -9.17 -4.66 -7.16
CA HIS A 11 -7.74 -4.55 -7.43
C HIS A 11 -6.89 -4.51 -6.15
N HIS A 12 -7.27 -3.65 -5.20
CA HIS A 12 -6.60 -3.50 -3.91
C HIS A 12 -7.59 -2.93 -2.88
N VAL A 13 -7.17 -2.89 -1.61
CA VAL A 13 -7.86 -2.20 -0.52
C VAL A 13 -6.95 -1.09 0.00
N CYS A 14 -7.51 0.08 0.28
CA CYS A 14 -6.79 1.22 0.83
C CYS A 14 -7.24 1.48 2.28
N PHE A 15 -6.27 1.71 3.17
CA PHE A 15 -6.50 2.13 4.55
C PHE A 15 -5.88 3.51 4.78
N GLU A 16 -6.63 4.39 5.43
CA GLU A 16 -6.11 5.69 5.86
C GLU A 16 -5.25 5.53 7.11
N VAL A 17 -4.14 6.26 7.16
CA VAL A 17 -3.22 6.32 8.32
C VAL A 17 -2.89 7.78 8.64
N ASP A 18 -2.65 8.06 9.93
CA ASP A 18 -2.34 9.42 10.40
C ASP A 18 -0.90 9.85 10.05
N ASP A 19 0.07 8.92 10.07
CA ASP A 19 1.47 9.14 9.68
C ASP A 19 2.01 7.93 8.92
N ILE A 20 2.21 8.11 7.62
CA ILE A 20 2.66 7.05 6.71
C ILE A 20 4.10 6.64 6.94
N LYS A 21 4.97 7.55 7.41
CA LYS A 21 6.37 7.21 7.68
C LYS A 21 6.47 6.32 8.92
N SER A 22 5.71 6.67 9.95
CA SER A 22 5.58 5.85 11.14
C SER A 22 5.00 4.47 10.80
N ALA A 23 3.95 4.41 9.98
CA ALA A 23 3.38 3.15 9.51
C ALA A 23 4.38 2.31 8.70
N ILE A 24 5.14 2.90 7.77
CA ILE A 24 6.18 2.19 7.01
C ILE A 24 7.24 1.58 7.93
N ASN A 25 7.68 2.31 8.96
CA ASN A 25 8.65 1.81 9.92
C ASN A 25 8.11 0.63 10.72
N GLU A 26 6.88 0.73 11.23
CA GLU A 26 6.20 -0.36 11.93
C GLU A 26 6.08 -1.62 11.06
N LEU A 27 5.69 -1.45 9.78
CA LEU A 27 5.64 -2.57 8.84
C LEU A 27 7.01 -3.25 8.68
N LYS A 28 8.08 -2.45 8.54
CA LYS A 28 9.46 -2.97 8.40
C LYS A 28 9.93 -3.71 9.65
N GLU A 29 9.66 -3.19 10.84
CA GLU A 29 9.98 -3.83 12.12
C GLU A 29 9.28 -5.18 12.27
N ASN A 30 8.07 -5.31 11.73
CA ASN A 30 7.29 -6.54 11.70
C ASN A 30 7.61 -7.46 10.50
N ASN A 31 8.69 -7.21 9.74
CA ASN A 31 9.08 -7.97 8.55
C ASN A 31 7.98 -8.01 7.44
N ILE A 32 7.13 -6.99 7.38
CA ILE A 32 6.14 -6.81 6.32
C ILE A 32 6.79 -6.10 5.13
N ILE A 33 6.61 -6.68 3.95
CA ILE A 33 7.26 -6.19 2.72
C ILE A 33 6.43 -5.04 2.14
N VAL A 34 6.99 -3.84 2.13
CA VAL A 34 6.48 -2.69 1.35
C VAL A 34 7.08 -2.69 -0.05
N LEU A 35 6.33 -2.21 -1.04
CA LEU A 35 6.83 -2.13 -2.44
C LEU A 35 7.87 -1.01 -2.61
N ASN A 36 7.74 0.06 -1.83
CA ASN A 36 8.60 1.23 -1.86
C ASN A 36 8.99 1.60 -0.42
N ASP A 37 10.26 1.98 -0.22
CA ASP A 37 10.76 2.37 1.10
C ASP A 37 10.28 3.75 1.55
N GLU A 38 9.90 4.60 0.60
CA GLU A 38 9.39 5.95 0.83
C GLU A 38 7.99 6.09 0.22
N PRO A 39 7.10 6.89 0.85
CA PRO A 39 5.78 7.14 0.30
C PRO A 39 5.87 7.97 -0.99
N THR A 40 4.96 7.70 -1.91
CA THR A 40 4.80 8.46 -3.17
C THR A 40 3.55 9.31 -3.11
N ILE A 41 3.44 10.33 -3.98
CA ILE A 41 2.22 11.14 -4.06
C ILE A 41 1.18 10.42 -4.93
N GLY A 42 0.03 10.11 -4.34
CA GLY A 42 -1.12 9.49 -4.95
C GLY A 42 -2.17 10.50 -5.43
N ALA A 43 -3.41 10.03 -5.54
CA ALA A 43 -4.55 10.86 -5.90
C ALA A 43 -4.77 11.97 -4.88
N GLU A 44 -5.27 13.13 -5.32
CA GLU A 44 -5.63 14.27 -4.45
C GLU A 44 -4.50 14.77 -3.51
N GLY A 45 -3.25 14.43 -3.80
CA GLY A 45 -2.08 14.85 -3.00
C GLY A 45 -1.78 13.96 -1.79
N TYR A 46 -2.47 12.84 -1.62
CA TYR A 46 -2.20 11.90 -0.53
C TYR A 46 -0.80 11.32 -0.65
N LYS A 47 -0.15 11.09 0.48
CA LYS A 47 1.05 10.24 0.52
C LYS A 47 0.59 8.80 0.57
N ILE A 48 1.14 7.93 -0.28
CA ILE A 48 0.74 6.52 -0.37
C ILE A 48 1.93 5.57 -0.38
N VAL A 49 1.72 4.35 0.12
CA VAL A 49 2.63 3.21 0.00
C VAL A 49 1.83 1.92 -0.16
N PHE A 50 2.37 0.97 -0.92
CA PHE A 50 1.76 -0.34 -1.10
C PHE A 50 2.49 -1.43 -0.30
N ILE A 51 1.72 -2.35 0.26
CA ILE A 51 2.22 -3.57 0.90
C ILE A 51 2.17 -4.70 -0.12
N HIS A 52 3.27 -5.45 -0.25
CA HIS A 52 3.36 -6.56 -1.17
C HIS A 52 2.35 -7.65 -0.77
N PRO A 53 1.57 -8.21 -1.74
CA PRO A 53 0.60 -9.28 -1.49
C PRO A 53 1.13 -10.53 -0.76
N LYS A 54 2.45 -10.69 -0.66
CA LYS A 54 3.09 -11.82 0.05
C LYS A 54 2.94 -11.69 1.56
N SER A 55 2.84 -10.47 2.07
CA SER A 55 2.68 -10.18 3.50
C SER A 55 1.20 -10.06 3.92
N THR A 56 0.27 -10.09 2.96
CA THR A 56 -1.15 -9.77 3.17
C THR A 56 -2.09 -10.83 2.58
N GLY A 57 -1.63 -12.08 2.46
CA GLY A 57 -2.48 -13.21 2.05
C GLY A 57 -2.98 -13.14 0.60
N GLY A 58 -2.25 -12.47 -0.30
CA GLY A 58 -2.58 -12.34 -1.72
C GLY A 58 -3.32 -11.05 -2.10
N VAL A 59 -3.63 -10.19 -1.14
CA VAL A 59 -4.32 -8.91 -1.37
C VAL A 59 -3.30 -7.78 -1.50
N LEU A 60 -3.37 -6.98 -2.56
CA LEU A 60 -2.61 -5.72 -2.62
C LEU A 60 -3.25 -4.71 -1.66
N VAL A 61 -2.47 -4.17 -0.73
CA VAL A 61 -2.95 -3.20 0.26
C VAL A 61 -2.23 -1.87 0.05
N GLU A 62 -2.97 -0.77 0.06
CA GLU A 62 -2.47 0.60 0.03
C GLU A 62 -2.66 1.23 1.41
N LEU A 63 -1.67 1.97 1.89
CA LEU A 63 -1.82 2.91 3.00
C LEU A 63 -1.78 4.33 2.43
N ALA A 64 -2.67 5.20 2.90
CA ALA A 64 -2.77 6.58 2.45
C ALA A 64 -2.83 7.56 3.64
N GLU A 65 -2.03 8.62 3.59
CA GLU A 65 -2.06 9.74 4.52
C GLU A 65 -2.56 10.97 3.78
N LYS A 66 -3.52 11.69 4.39
CA LYS A 66 -4.04 12.96 3.87
C LYS A 66 -2.93 14.01 3.77
N PRO A 67 -3.07 15.00 2.86
CA PRO A 67 -2.13 16.11 2.74
C PRO A 67 -1.85 16.85 4.04
#